data_AF-A0AAD5WY78-F1
#
_entry.id   AF-A0AAD5WY78-F1
#
_cell.length_a   1.000
_cell.length_b   1.000
_cell.length_c   1.000
_cell.angle_alpha   90.00
_cell.angle_beta   90.00
_cell.angle_gamma   90.00
#
_symmetry.space_group_name_H-M   'P 1'
#
loop_
_entity.id
_entity.type
_entity.pdbx_description
1 polymer ?
#
loop_
_entity_poly.entity_id
_entity_poly.type
_entity_poly.pdbx_seq_one_letter_code
_entity_poly.pdbx_strand_id
1 'polypeptide(L)'
;MISNQPSEAAANSSTGWIDFWVVCDNNNCYLFYSNDGGKVFRHTTSKANFPNGWGGVTTVLSQSQFDLFEGTAVYKIKGKNQYLLLMEAIGSSGRYYKAFTSSSLSGSWTAVSGASSDASPFAGDRNTVFSGTKWAQGISHGELLRSAENEYMEVDPCNLRFLYQGLAPGAGGDYQKLPYRLGLLTSTTKGSGC
;
A
#
# COMPACT_ATOMS: atom_id res chain seq x y z
N MET A 1 -6.77 16.93 -14.37
CA MET A 1 -5.64 16.99 -13.42
C MET A 1 -6.15 17.52 -12.08
N ILE A 2 -5.77 16.90 -10.95
CA ILE A 2 -5.99 17.52 -9.63
C ILE A 2 -4.93 18.59 -9.46
N SER A 3 -5.34 19.85 -9.34
CA SER A 3 -4.40 20.98 -9.34
C SER A 3 -3.88 21.33 -7.95
N ASN A 4 -4.61 20.97 -6.88
CA ASN A 4 -4.28 21.33 -5.51
C ASN A 4 -4.58 20.17 -4.55
N GLN A 5 -3.77 20.07 -3.50
CA GLN A 5 -4.04 19.16 -2.38
C GLN A 5 -5.36 19.54 -1.70
N PRO A 6 -6.29 18.58 -1.45
CA PRO A 6 -7.48 18.82 -0.64
C PRO A 6 -7.11 19.19 0.81
N SER A 7 -7.86 20.09 1.44
CA SER A 7 -7.60 20.52 2.82
C SER A 7 -7.70 19.36 3.82
N GLU A 8 -8.57 18.39 3.54
CA GLU A 8 -8.73 17.17 4.34
C GLU A 8 -7.47 16.31 4.33
N ALA A 9 -6.74 16.29 3.21
CA ALA A 9 -5.47 15.60 3.09
C ALA A 9 -4.32 16.36 3.73
N ALA A 10 -4.39 17.69 3.79
CA ALA A 10 -3.39 18.52 4.47
C ALA A 10 -3.53 18.50 5.99
N ALA A 11 -4.73 18.20 6.51
CA ALA A 11 -4.99 18.16 7.94
C ALA A 11 -4.19 17.05 8.65
N ASN A 12 -3.54 17.41 9.77
CA ASN A 12 -2.75 16.51 10.61
C ASN A 12 -1.65 15.74 9.87
N SER A 13 -1.02 16.39 8.89
CA SER A 13 0.04 15.82 8.06
C SER A 13 1.36 16.57 8.24
N SER A 14 2.47 15.84 8.30
CA SER A 14 3.84 16.41 8.31
C SER A 14 4.41 16.65 6.91
N THR A 15 3.87 16.00 5.88
CA THR A 15 4.44 15.95 4.52
C THR A 15 3.47 16.46 3.45
N GLY A 16 2.19 16.59 3.77
CA GLY A 16 1.12 16.76 2.80
C GLY A 16 0.68 15.40 2.21
N TRP A 17 0.05 15.43 1.05
CA TRP A 17 -0.33 14.22 0.31
C TRP A 17 0.87 13.55 -0.36
N ILE A 18 0.94 12.23 -0.26
CA ILE A 18 2.05 11.44 -0.78
C ILE A 18 1.57 10.05 -1.23
N ASP A 19 2.41 9.33 -1.95
CA ASP A 19 2.21 7.93 -2.35
C ASP A 19 0.96 7.70 -3.19
N PHE A 20 0.93 8.41 -4.32
CA PHE A 20 -0.16 8.38 -5.28
C PHE A 20 -0.23 7.04 -6.03
N TRP A 21 -1.39 6.39 -5.97
CA TRP A 21 -1.64 5.11 -6.58
C TRP A 21 -2.90 5.14 -7.46
N VAL A 22 -2.74 4.91 -8.77
CA VAL A 22 -3.86 4.82 -9.70
C VAL A 22 -4.23 3.36 -9.98
N VAL A 23 -5.52 3.05 -9.88
CA VAL A 23 -6.09 1.77 -10.31
C VAL A 23 -7.48 2.02 -10.91
N CYS A 24 -7.80 1.32 -12.00
CA CYS A 24 -9.09 1.44 -12.67
C CYS A 24 -9.88 0.12 -12.60
N ASP A 25 -11.19 0.24 -12.66
CA ASP A 25 -12.08 -0.85 -13.05
C ASP A 25 -12.58 -0.63 -14.49
N ASN A 26 -13.68 -1.30 -14.87
CA ASN A 26 -14.21 -1.19 -16.23
C ASN A 26 -14.83 0.19 -16.54
N ASN A 27 -15.25 0.94 -15.52
CA ASN A 27 -16.02 2.16 -15.68
C ASN A 27 -15.24 3.40 -15.20
N ASN A 28 -14.44 3.26 -14.15
CA ASN A 28 -13.80 4.36 -13.43
C ASN A 28 -12.33 4.10 -13.17
N CYS A 29 -11.58 5.20 -13.02
CA CYS A 29 -10.24 5.22 -12.47
C CYS A 29 -10.25 5.90 -11.11
N TYR A 30 -9.42 5.40 -10.21
CA TYR A 30 -9.33 5.82 -8.83
C TYR A 30 -7.90 6.21 -8.51
N LEU A 31 -7.73 7.34 -7.84
CA LEU A 31 -6.44 7.79 -7.32
C LEU A 31 -6.48 7.69 -5.79
N PHE A 32 -5.73 6.74 -5.24
CA PHE A 32 -5.48 6.58 -3.81
C PHE A 32 -4.19 7.29 -3.41
N TYR A 33 -4.11 7.74 -2.17
CA TYR A 33 -2.91 8.37 -1.59
C TYR A 33 -3.04 8.47 -0.06
N SER A 34 -1.94 8.73 0.63
CA SER A 34 -1.85 8.92 2.08
C SER A 34 -1.35 10.32 2.42
N ASN A 35 -1.20 10.62 3.72
CA ASN A 35 -0.72 11.92 4.19
C ASN A 35 0.17 11.88 5.44
N ASP A 36 0.75 10.72 5.77
CA ASP A 36 1.49 10.49 7.03
C ASP A 36 0.69 10.81 8.30
N GLY A 37 -0.63 10.96 8.20
CA GLY A 37 -1.51 11.47 9.24
C GLY A 37 -2.54 10.44 9.72
N GLY A 38 -2.36 9.16 9.39
CA GLY A 38 -3.29 8.10 9.79
C GLY A 38 -4.47 7.92 8.84
N LYS A 39 -4.39 8.40 7.59
CA LYS A 39 -5.50 8.37 6.63
C LYS A 39 -5.09 7.93 5.24
N VAL A 40 -6.01 7.22 4.58
CA VAL A 40 -5.97 6.92 3.14
C VAL A 40 -7.12 7.64 2.47
N PHE A 41 -6.85 8.29 1.34
CA PHE A 41 -7.81 9.05 0.57
C PHE A 41 -8.03 8.44 -0.81
N ARG A 42 -9.12 8.84 -1.47
CA ARG A 42 -9.42 8.45 -2.84
C ARG A 42 -10.16 9.55 -3.60
N HIS A 43 -9.73 9.79 -4.83
CA HIS A 43 -10.53 10.45 -5.88
C HIS A 43 -11.01 9.44 -6.92
N THR A 44 -12.08 9.79 -7.63
CA THR A 44 -12.63 8.97 -8.72
C THR A 44 -12.82 9.83 -9.96
N THR A 45 -12.53 9.29 -11.14
CA THR A 45 -12.97 9.81 -12.44
C THR A 45 -13.48 8.67 -13.31
N SER A 46 -14.27 8.97 -14.35
CA SER A 46 -14.63 7.94 -15.33
C SER A 46 -13.40 7.56 -16.16
N LYS A 47 -13.33 6.29 -16.59
CA LYS A 47 -12.22 5.80 -17.42
C LYS A 47 -12.09 6.58 -18.73
N ALA A 48 -13.23 6.97 -19.32
CA ALA A 48 -13.28 7.79 -20.53
C ALA A 48 -12.72 9.22 -20.35
N ASN A 49 -12.72 9.74 -19.12
CA ASN A 49 -12.25 11.10 -18.82
C ASN A 49 -10.83 11.13 -18.24
N PHE A 50 -10.30 9.99 -17.79
CA PHE A 50 -8.94 9.88 -17.29
C PHE A 50 -7.92 10.43 -18.32
N PRO A 51 -6.92 11.25 -17.90
CA PRO A 51 -6.50 11.59 -16.53
C PRO A 51 -7.18 12.84 -15.92
N ASN A 52 -8.32 13.26 -16.47
CA ASN A 52 -9.08 14.44 -16.06
C ASN A 52 -10.35 14.09 -15.28
N GLY A 53 -11.05 15.11 -14.77
CA GLY A 53 -12.37 14.95 -14.16
C GLY A 53 -12.41 14.25 -12.81
N TRP A 54 -11.33 14.33 -12.03
CA TRP A 54 -11.32 13.83 -10.67
C TRP A 54 -12.39 14.52 -9.82
N GLY A 55 -13.29 13.73 -9.23
CA GLY A 55 -14.31 14.20 -8.31
C GLY A 55 -13.75 14.58 -6.94
N GLY A 56 -14.64 14.80 -5.97
CA GLY A 56 -14.26 15.13 -4.60
C GLY A 56 -13.44 14.03 -3.89
N VAL A 57 -12.76 14.41 -2.81
CA VAL A 57 -11.97 13.50 -1.99
C VAL A 57 -12.87 12.65 -1.09
N THR A 58 -12.54 11.37 -0.95
CA THR A 58 -13.14 10.45 0.03
C THR A 58 -12.07 9.97 1.00
N THR A 59 -12.32 10.02 2.31
CA THR A 59 -11.47 9.29 3.28
C THR A 59 -11.87 7.81 3.28
N VAL A 60 -10.94 6.95 2.91
CA VAL A 60 -11.15 5.49 2.73
C VAL A 60 -10.87 4.73 4.02
N LEU A 61 -9.80 5.09 4.72
CA LEU A 61 -9.38 4.51 6.00
C LEU A 61 -8.92 5.62 6.93
N SER A 62 -9.11 5.44 8.24
CA SER A 62 -8.62 6.34 9.28
C SER A 62 -8.26 5.55 10.54
N GLN A 63 -7.05 5.77 11.07
CA GLN A 63 -6.49 5.16 12.29
C GLN A 63 -5.51 6.14 12.95
N SER A 64 -4.75 5.69 13.95
CA SER A 64 -3.59 6.43 14.44
C SER A 64 -2.52 6.56 13.36
N GLN A 65 -1.69 7.60 13.48
CA GLN A 65 -0.66 7.95 12.51
C GLN A 65 0.20 6.77 12.06
N PHE A 66 0.75 6.03 13.01
CA PHE A 66 1.67 4.93 12.73
C PHE A 66 0.98 3.63 12.32
N ASP A 67 -0.33 3.50 12.54
CA ASP A 67 -1.10 2.32 12.14
C ASP A 67 -1.65 2.41 10.70
N LEU A 68 -1.63 3.62 10.11
CA LEU A 68 -1.86 3.91 8.69
C LEU A 68 -0.96 5.09 8.27
N PHE A 69 0.33 4.81 8.06
CA PHE A 69 1.33 5.85 7.86
C PHE A 69 1.36 6.34 6.41
N GLU A 70 1.99 5.58 5.52
CA GLU A 70 2.18 5.92 4.10
C GLU A 70 2.20 4.65 3.21
N GLY A 71 2.70 4.73 1.97
CA GLY A 71 3.01 3.57 1.13
C GLY A 71 1.79 2.82 0.62
N THR A 72 0.70 3.53 0.30
CA THR A 72 -0.56 2.91 -0.15
C THR A 72 -0.40 2.26 -1.54
N ALA A 73 -0.81 0.99 -1.68
CA ALA A 73 -0.91 0.32 -2.97
C ALA A 73 -2.19 -0.51 -3.09
N VAL A 74 -2.85 -0.47 -4.25
CA VAL A 74 -4.17 -1.10 -4.47
C VAL A 74 -4.18 -2.00 -5.72
N TYR A 75 -4.55 -3.26 -5.55
CA TYR A 75 -4.46 -4.29 -6.58
C TYR A 75 -5.78 -5.00 -6.82
N LYS A 76 -6.01 -5.41 -8.07
CA LYS A 76 -7.02 -6.40 -8.42
C LYS A 76 -6.49 -7.80 -8.10
N ILE A 77 -7.25 -8.62 -7.39
CA ILE A 77 -6.86 -10.02 -7.17
C ILE A 77 -7.33 -10.85 -8.36
N LYS A 78 -6.37 -11.49 -9.05
CA LYS A 78 -6.65 -12.37 -10.18
C LYS A 78 -7.66 -13.45 -9.82
N GLY A 79 -8.63 -13.67 -10.71
CA GLY A 79 -9.65 -14.71 -10.55
C GLY A 79 -10.70 -14.45 -9.46
N LYS A 80 -10.72 -13.27 -8.83
CA LYS A 80 -11.69 -12.92 -7.79
C LYS A 80 -12.36 -11.59 -8.05
N ASN A 81 -13.62 -11.45 -7.64
CA ASN A 81 -14.26 -10.13 -7.54
C ASN A 81 -13.86 -9.40 -6.25
N GLN A 82 -12.56 -9.21 -6.05
CA GLN A 82 -11.99 -8.62 -4.85
C GLN A 82 -10.74 -7.80 -5.19
N TYR A 83 -10.50 -6.76 -4.40
CA TYR A 83 -9.33 -5.89 -4.44
C TYR A 83 -8.56 -6.01 -3.13
N LEU A 84 -7.25 -5.80 -3.20
CA LEU A 84 -6.32 -5.78 -2.07
C LEU A 84 -5.76 -4.36 -1.94
N LEU A 85 -5.80 -3.78 -0.75
CA LEU A 85 -5.08 -2.56 -0.40
C LEU A 85 -3.98 -2.94 0.59
N LEU A 86 -2.75 -2.59 0.25
CA LEU A 86 -1.59 -2.66 1.13
C LEU A 86 -1.30 -1.25 1.66
N MET A 87 -1.03 -1.16 2.97
CA MET A 87 -0.71 0.09 3.65
C MET A 87 0.51 -0.10 4.54
N GLU A 88 1.49 0.79 4.43
CA GLU A 88 2.65 0.79 5.30
C GLU A 88 2.28 1.38 6.69
N ALA A 89 2.83 0.75 7.72
CA ALA A 89 2.69 1.12 9.11
C ALA A 89 4.05 1.08 9.80
N ILE A 90 4.15 1.76 10.94
CA ILE A 90 5.35 1.79 11.78
C ILE A 90 5.06 1.01 13.06
N GLY A 91 5.78 -0.10 13.23
CA GLY A 91 5.62 -1.00 14.37
C GLY A 91 6.84 -1.03 15.27
N SER A 92 6.77 -1.89 16.29
CA SER A 92 7.83 -2.14 17.27
C SER A 92 9.15 -2.62 16.64
N SER A 93 9.08 -3.27 15.48
CA SER A 93 10.25 -3.84 14.79
C SER A 93 10.66 -3.07 13.53
N GLY A 94 10.07 -1.89 13.29
CA GLY A 94 10.29 -1.09 12.08
C GLY A 94 9.06 -1.03 11.18
N ARG A 95 9.27 -0.75 9.90
CA ARG A 95 8.20 -0.65 8.90
C ARG A 95 7.61 -2.02 8.56
N TYR A 96 6.31 -2.08 8.36
CA TYR A 96 5.60 -3.28 7.93
C TYR A 96 4.35 -2.92 7.13
N TYR A 97 3.79 -3.91 6.42
CA TYR A 97 2.57 -3.77 5.65
C TYR A 97 1.36 -4.42 6.31
N LYS A 98 0.23 -3.73 6.23
CA LYS A 98 -1.11 -4.23 6.55
C LYS A 98 -1.89 -4.46 5.27
N ALA A 99 -2.76 -5.45 5.28
CA ALA A 99 -3.66 -5.77 4.17
C ALA A 99 -5.13 -5.49 4.52
N PHE A 100 -5.84 -4.93 3.54
CA PHE A 100 -7.28 -4.73 3.55
C PHE A 100 -7.88 -5.24 2.24
N THR A 101 -9.15 -5.66 2.26
CA THR A 101 -9.85 -6.07 1.04
C THR A 101 -11.18 -5.36 0.88
N SER A 102 -11.61 -5.24 -0.37
CA SER A 102 -12.94 -4.77 -0.75
C SER A 102 -13.45 -5.51 -1.97
N SER A 103 -14.77 -5.59 -2.16
CA SER A 103 -15.39 -6.11 -3.38
C SER A 103 -15.42 -5.09 -4.52
N SER A 104 -15.18 -3.80 -4.24
CA SER A 104 -15.07 -2.73 -5.23
C SER A 104 -14.08 -1.65 -4.82
N LEU A 105 -13.50 -0.95 -5.80
CA LEU A 105 -12.61 0.19 -5.54
C LEU A 105 -13.36 1.39 -4.91
N SER A 106 -14.68 1.46 -5.12
CA SER A 106 -15.57 2.46 -4.52
C SER A 106 -16.04 2.13 -3.09
N GLY A 107 -15.93 0.86 -2.68
CA GLY A 107 -16.58 0.32 -1.49
C GLY A 107 -15.81 0.50 -0.19
N SER A 108 -16.34 -0.12 0.86
CA SER A 108 -15.71 -0.18 2.19
C SER A 108 -14.56 -1.20 2.20
N TRP A 109 -13.51 -0.90 2.96
CA TRP A 109 -12.33 -1.75 3.10
C TRP A 109 -12.32 -2.44 4.46
N THR A 110 -12.09 -3.74 4.45
CA THR A 110 -12.04 -4.58 5.65
C THR A 110 -10.63 -5.12 5.85
N ALA A 111 -10.11 -5.00 7.06
CA ALA A 111 -8.81 -5.56 7.43
C ALA A 111 -8.78 -7.08 7.19
N VAL A 112 -7.69 -7.58 6.60
CA VAL A 112 -7.49 -9.02 6.39
C VAL A 112 -7.06 -9.65 7.71
N SER A 113 -7.87 -10.58 8.22
CA SER A 113 -7.55 -11.33 9.44
C SER A 113 -6.19 -12.01 9.32
N GLY A 114 -5.31 -11.79 10.30
CA GLY A 114 -3.94 -12.32 10.31
C GLY A 114 -2.94 -11.63 9.39
N ALA A 115 -3.29 -10.51 8.75
CA ALA A 115 -2.38 -9.76 7.88
C ALA A 115 -2.51 -8.24 8.06
N SER A 116 -2.96 -7.77 9.22
CA SER A 116 -3.34 -6.38 9.45
C SER A 116 -2.92 -5.81 10.81
N SER A 117 -1.84 -6.33 11.41
CA SER A 117 -1.28 -5.80 12.67
C SER A 117 0.25 -5.95 12.71
N ASP A 118 0.93 -5.24 13.60
CA ASP A 118 2.38 -5.44 13.83
C ASP A 118 2.67 -6.91 14.18
N ALA A 119 1.85 -7.52 15.03
CA ALA A 119 2.01 -8.91 15.46
C ALA A 119 1.78 -9.94 14.32
N SER A 120 0.93 -9.60 13.35
CA SER A 120 0.60 -10.45 12.20
C SER A 120 0.49 -9.58 10.94
N PRO A 121 1.64 -9.17 10.37
CA PRO A 121 1.65 -8.27 9.22
C PRO A 121 1.37 -9.04 7.93
N PHE A 122 1.01 -8.31 6.85
CA PHE A 122 1.06 -8.86 5.50
C PHE A 122 2.52 -9.16 5.10
N ALA A 123 3.39 -8.18 5.28
CA ALA A 123 4.84 -8.31 5.11
C ALA A 123 5.56 -7.48 6.17
N GLY A 124 6.47 -8.09 6.91
CA GLY A 124 7.24 -7.43 7.95
C GLY A 124 8.30 -8.36 8.53
N ASP A 125 9.09 -7.85 9.46
CA ASP A 125 10.16 -8.63 10.12
C ASP A 125 9.65 -9.90 10.81
N ARG A 126 8.40 -9.92 11.27
CA ARG A 126 7.81 -11.07 11.97
C ARG A 126 7.49 -12.27 11.07
N ASN A 127 7.31 -12.06 9.78
CA ASN A 127 6.95 -13.11 8.83
C ASN A 127 7.91 -13.20 7.63
N THR A 128 9.05 -12.49 7.68
CA THR A 128 10.09 -12.52 6.65
C THR A 128 11.25 -13.39 7.09
N VAL A 129 11.64 -14.35 6.25
CA VAL A 129 12.83 -15.19 6.44
C VAL A 129 13.88 -14.82 5.39
N PHE A 130 15.09 -14.53 5.84
CA PHE A 130 16.23 -14.26 4.96
C PHE A 130 16.98 -15.57 4.71
N SER A 131 17.23 -15.90 3.44
CA SER A 131 18.05 -17.07 3.07
C SER A 131 19.53 -16.88 3.42
N GLY A 132 19.98 -15.64 3.60
CA GLY A 132 21.30 -15.26 4.08
C GLY A 132 21.23 -14.33 5.28
N THR A 133 22.27 -13.53 5.47
CA THR A 133 22.30 -12.53 6.54
C THR A 133 21.14 -11.55 6.42
N LYS A 134 20.39 -11.37 7.50
CA LYS A 134 19.38 -10.32 7.59
C LYS A 134 20.06 -8.96 7.39
N TRP A 135 19.67 -8.26 6.33
CA TRP A 135 20.27 -6.98 5.95
C TRP A 135 19.34 -5.80 6.14
N ALA A 136 18.03 -6.03 6.34
CA ALA A 136 17.02 -5.00 6.52
C ALA A 136 16.32 -5.11 7.88
N GLN A 137 16.03 -3.97 8.49
CA GLN A 137 15.09 -3.81 9.60
C GLN A 137 13.79 -3.22 9.03
N GLY A 138 12.74 -4.03 9.01
CA GLY A 138 11.45 -3.68 8.44
C GLY A 138 11.37 -3.87 6.92
N ILE A 139 10.13 -3.88 6.45
CA ILE A 139 9.73 -3.94 5.04
C ILE A 139 8.98 -2.64 4.77
N SER A 140 9.62 -1.69 4.07
CA SER A 140 9.08 -0.36 3.76
C SER A 140 8.73 -0.24 2.27
N HIS A 141 8.19 0.91 1.87
CA HIS A 141 7.64 1.26 0.56
C HIS A 141 8.03 0.30 -0.57
N GLY A 142 7.06 -0.47 -1.03
CA GLY A 142 7.23 -1.50 -2.04
C GLY A 142 6.00 -1.73 -2.89
N GLU A 143 6.17 -2.54 -3.93
CA GLU A 143 5.11 -2.94 -4.85
C GLU A 143 5.10 -4.46 -5.06
N LEU A 144 3.89 -5.02 -5.14
CA LEU A 144 3.70 -6.39 -5.62
C LEU A 144 4.03 -6.48 -7.11
N LEU A 145 4.74 -7.53 -7.49
CA LEU A 145 4.95 -7.85 -8.90
C LEU A 145 3.60 -8.24 -9.51
N ARG A 146 3.16 -7.43 -10.48
CA ARG A 146 1.87 -7.54 -11.15
C ARG A 146 1.84 -8.76 -12.09
N SER A 147 0.65 -9.32 -12.29
CA SER A 147 0.39 -10.34 -13.32
C SER A 147 0.15 -9.74 -14.71
N ALA A 148 -0.12 -8.43 -14.78
CA ALA A 148 -0.34 -7.68 -16.01
C ALA A 148 0.10 -6.22 -15.88
N GLU A 149 0.48 -5.62 -17.00
CA GLU A 149 0.98 -4.24 -17.10
C GLU A 149 -0.12 -3.30 -17.62
N ASN A 150 -1.26 -3.28 -16.95
CA ASN A 150 -2.39 -2.43 -17.30
C ASN A 150 -2.98 -1.71 -16.08
N GLU A 151 -3.94 -0.84 -16.33
CA GLU A 151 -4.58 0.03 -15.34
C GLU A 151 -5.37 -0.71 -14.27
N TYR A 152 -5.60 -2.02 -14.42
CA TYR A 152 -6.31 -2.83 -13.43
C TYR A 152 -5.41 -3.25 -12.25
N MET A 153 -4.08 -3.10 -12.37
CA MET A 153 -3.11 -3.44 -11.33
C MET A 153 -3.31 -4.87 -10.78
N GLU A 154 -3.47 -5.85 -11.68
CA GLU A 154 -3.76 -7.22 -11.27
C GLU A 154 -2.52 -7.90 -10.65
N VAL A 155 -2.73 -8.68 -9.59
CA VAL A 155 -1.73 -9.55 -8.96
C VAL A 155 -2.23 -10.99 -8.87
N ASP A 156 -1.30 -11.95 -9.00
CA ASP A 156 -1.59 -13.38 -8.85
C ASP A 156 -1.44 -13.79 -7.37
N PRO A 157 -2.55 -14.15 -6.67
CA PRO A 157 -2.48 -14.55 -5.27
C PRO A 157 -1.69 -15.85 -5.05
N CYS A 158 -1.42 -16.63 -6.10
CA CYS A 158 -0.72 -17.90 -6.01
C CYS A 158 0.79 -17.76 -6.16
N ASN A 159 1.27 -16.60 -6.63
CA ASN A 159 2.68 -16.35 -6.95
C ASN A 159 3.11 -14.93 -6.53
N LEU A 160 2.77 -14.54 -5.31
CA LEU A 160 3.09 -13.20 -4.79
C LEU A 160 4.59 -13.01 -4.61
N ARG A 161 5.09 -11.90 -5.17
CA ARG A 161 6.44 -11.38 -4.96
C ARG A 161 6.33 -9.88 -4.70
N PHE A 162 7.12 -9.36 -3.76
CA PHE A 162 7.04 -7.97 -3.29
C PHE A 162 8.42 -7.32 -3.35
N LEU A 163 8.61 -6.39 -4.27
CA LEU A 163 9.81 -5.57 -4.35
C LEU A 163 9.67 -4.45 -3.32
N TYR A 164 10.60 -4.33 -2.39
CA TYR A 164 10.48 -3.41 -1.25
C TYR A 164 11.80 -2.67 -1.00
N GLN A 165 11.72 -1.52 -0.32
CA GLN A 165 12.91 -0.87 0.23
C GLN A 165 13.14 -1.32 1.68
N GLY A 166 14.37 -1.73 1.99
CA GLY A 166 14.82 -2.10 3.32
C GLY A 166 15.93 -1.18 3.81
N LEU A 167 16.04 -1.03 5.13
CA LEU A 167 17.05 -0.20 5.77
C LEU A 167 17.97 -1.06 6.64
N ALA A 168 19.28 -0.83 6.60
CA ALA A 168 20.22 -1.58 7.42
C ALA A 168 19.91 -1.44 8.93
N PRO A 169 19.96 -2.52 9.73
CA PRO A 169 19.74 -2.45 11.17
C PRO A 169 20.68 -1.43 11.83
N GLY A 170 20.11 -0.55 12.65
CA GLY A 170 20.87 0.50 13.35
C GLY A 170 21.25 1.71 12.49
N ALA A 171 20.85 1.77 11.21
CA ALA A 171 20.99 2.99 10.43
C ALA A 171 20.13 4.12 11.05
N GLY A 172 20.70 5.32 11.11
CA GLY A 172 20.03 6.50 11.66
C GLY A 172 20.60 7.78 11.06
N GLY A 173 20.08 8.92 11.52
CA GLY A 173 20.41 10.24 11.00
C GLY A 173 19.26 10.86 10.22
N ASP A 174 19.59 11.77 9.31
CA ASP A 174 18.63 12.47 8.46
C ASP A 174 17.89 11.48 7.53
N TYR A 175 16.55 11.48 7.61
CA TYR A 175 15.68 10.52 6.90
C TYR A 175 15.97 10.48 5.39
N GLN A 176 16.16 11.64 4.77
CA GLN A 176 16.41 11.75 3.33
C GLN A 176 17.77 11.17 2.88
N LYS A 177 18.66 10.87 3.83
CA LYS A 177 20.01 10.33 3.59
C LYS A 177 20.14 8.88 4.03
N LEU A 178 19.06 8.26 4.51
CA LEU A 178 19.09 6.87 4.95
C LEU A 178 19.44 5.95 3.77
N PRO A 179 20.34 4.97 3.97
CA PRO A 179 20.87 4.14 2.89
C PRO A 179 19.91 3.00 2.51
N TYR A 180 18.68 3.34 2.10
CA TYR A 180 17.72 2.34 1.62
C TYR A 180 18.28 1.54 0.45
N ARG A 181 17.93 0.25 0.41
CA ARG A 181 18.26 -0.68 -0.67
C ARG A 181 17.03 -1.50 -1.04
N LEU A 182 16.96 -1.96 -2.28
CA LEU A 182 15.85 -2.77 -2.75
C LEU A 182 16.08 -4.26 -2.45
N GLY A 183 15.02 -4.93 -2.01
CA GLY A 183 14.96 -6.38 -1.84
C GLY A 183 13.71 -6.97 -2.46
N LEU A 184 13.69 -8.30 -2.63
CA LEU A 184 12.55 -9.01 -3.18
C LEU A 184 12.08 -10.09 -2.21
N LEU A 185 10.87 -9.95 -1.69
CA LEU A 185 10.19 -11.03 -0.98
C LEU A 185 9.52 -11.96 -1.99
N THR A 186 9.55 -13.26 -1.70
CA THR A 186 8.76 -14.27 -2.41
C THR A 186 7.92 -15.00 -1.37
N SER A 187 6.60 -15.05 -1.60
CA SER A 187 5.70 -15.72 -0.67
C SER A 187 5.98 -17.22 -0.61
N THR A 188 6.12 -17.77 0.61
CA THR A 188 6.25 -19.22 0.84
C THR A 188 4.91 -19.91 1.07
N THR A 189 3.84 -19.12 1.23
CA THR A 189 2.45 -19.58 1.29
C THR A 189 1.67 -19.02 0.10
N LYS A 190 0.55 -19.64 -0.25
CA LYS A 190 -0.33 -19.13 -1.30
C LYS A 190 -1.50 -18.38 -0.67
N GLY A 191 -2.02 -17.38 -1.38
CA GLY A 191 -3.27 -16.72 -1.00
C GLY A 191 -4.45 -17.69 -1.07
N SER A 192 -5.54 -17.41 -0.35
CA SER A 192 -6.72 -18.27 -0.33
C SER A 192 -7.28 -18.52 -1.74
N GLY A 193 -7.67 -19.75 -2.05
CA GLY A 193 -8.20 -20.09 -3.39
C GLY A 193 -7.13 -20.37 -4.44
N CYS A 194 -5.88 -20.47 -4.00
CA CYS A 194 -4.82 -21.26 -4.61
C CYS A 194 -4.70 -22.62 -3.88
#